data_AF-G3PE08-F1
#
_entry.id   AF-G3PE08-F1
#
_cell.length_a   1.000
_cell.length_b   1.000
_cell.length_c   1.000
_cell.angle_alpha   90.00
_cell.angle_beta   90.00
_cell.angle_gamma   90.00
#
_symmetry.space_group_name_H-M   'P 1'
#
loop_
_entity.id
_entity.type
_entity.pdbx_description
1 polymer ?
#
loop_
_entity_poly.entity_id
_entity_poly.type
_entity_poly.pdbx_seq_one_letter_code
_entity_poly.pdbx_strand_id
1 'polypeptide(L)'
;MLLPLLLALVLVPSGRAQFAPPTVNISLDEDPAVRWDPLLAVFDMDFLRRAAAEVIDTTVPKWLHEALIPLAMDLEKYIPQPYAGEIRGLASHLGTPSDVIILNFAYEISAFCTSIVAQDQRGHVYHGRNLDYPHPVLRNLTMDVIFLKNGKEAYRGTSFAGYIGLWTGQSPNKFTISGDQRGTDRWWNWWKNVVSAFILGRSPVSWLVRETLEEAKDFQDAAMRLSKTPIITGVYYIVAGTRAGEGVVITRDRAAAADIWALDPVSGGWYRVETNFDHWLPPPARDHRRFCRCLRCVVEEPFTQQ
;
A
#
# COMPACT_ATOMS: atom_id res chain seq x y z
N MET A 1 -25.47 -26.72 48.08
CA MET A 1 -25.87 -26.29 46.73
C MET A 1 -24.65 -25.68 46.04
N LEU A 2 -23.94 -26.47 45.23
CA LEU A 2 -22.79 -26.06 44.45
C LEU A 2 -23.24 -25.98 42.98
N LEU A 3 -23.19 -24.79 42.40
CA LEU A 3 -23.51 -24.55 40.98
C LEU A 3 -22.19 -24.65 40.19
N PRO A 4 -22.04 -25.54 39.20
CA PRO A 4 -20.83 -25.58 38.41
C PRO A 4 -20.88 -24.48 37.34
N LEU A 5 -19.86 -23.63 37.33
CA LEU A 5 -19.63 -22.62 36.30
C LEU A 5 -19.22 -23.35 35.01
N LEU A 6 -20.12 -23.44 34.03
CA LEU A 6 -19.79 -23.86 32.67
C LEU A 6 -18.96 -22.76 32.00
N LEU A 7 -17.65 -23.00 31.82
CA LEU A 7 -16.84 -22.23 30.89
C LEU A 7 -17.36 -22.52 29.47
N ALA A 8 -18.06 -21.56 28.88
CA ALA A 8 -18.32 -21.58 27.45
C ALA A 8 -16.99 -21.31 26.73
N LEU A 9 -16.44 -22.34 26.06
CA LEU A 9 -15.41 -22.15 25.05
C LEU A 9 -16.03 -21.28 23.94
N VAL A 10 -15.66 -20.01 23.91
CA VAL A 10 -15.89 -19.16 22.74
C VAL A 10 -14.93 -19.66 21.66
N LEU A 11 -15.44 -20.51 20.77
CA LEU A 11 -14.80 -20.83 19.51
C LEU A 11 -14.67 -19.52 18.72
N VAL A 12 -13.47 -18.96 18.69
CA VAL A 12 -13.11 -17.87 17.78
C VAL A 12 -13.34 -18.40 16.36
N PRO A 13 -14.26 -17.84 15.57
CA PRO A 13 -14.36 -18.20 14.18
C PRO A 13 -13.09 -17.71 13.50
N SER A 14 -12.21 -18.65 13.14
CA SER A 14 -11.15 -18.39 12.17
C SER A 14 -11.81 -17.88 10.90
N GLY A 15 -11.79 -16.56 10.70
CA GLY A 15 -12.36 -15.90 9.54
C GLY A 15 -11.65 -16.39 8.29
N ARG A 16 -12.21 -17.39 7.61
CA ARG A 16 -11.85 -17.66 6.21
C ARG A 16 -12.23 -16.42 5.43
N ALA A 17 -11.29 -15.87 4.67
CA ALA A 17 -11.57 -14.79 3.73
C ALA A 17 -12.78 -15.19 2.88
N GLN A 18 -13.82 -14.36 2.87
CA GLN A 18 -15.04 -14.60 2.10
C GLN A 18 -14.77 -14.59 0.58
N PHE A 19 -13.61 -14.05 0.19
CA PHE A 19 -13.05 -13.99 -1.16
C PHE A 19 -11.52 -13.89 -1.04
N ALA A 20 -10.80 -14.78 -1.73
CA ALA A 20 -9.36 -14.62 -1.94
C ALA A 20 -9.18 -13.95 -3.32
N PRO A 21 -8.48 -12.81 -3.42
CA PRO A 21 -8.25 -12.17 -4.71
C PRO A 21 -7.43 -13.10 -5.62
N PRO A 22 -7.61 -13.01 -6.96
CA PRO A 22 -6.79 -13.77 -7.88
C PRO A 22 -5.31 -13.40 -7.73
N THR A 23 -4.43 -14.36 -8.03
CA THR A 23 -2.98 -14.16 -8.04
C THR A 23 -2.48 -14.00 -9.47
N VAL A 24 -1.66 -12.99 -9.71
CA VAL A 24 -1.05 -12.69 -11.01
C VAL A 24 0.47 -12.74 -10.88
N ASN A 25 1.14 -13.47 -11.77
CA ASN A 25 2.60 -13.53 -11.80
C ASN A 25 3.13 -12.49 -12.80
N ILE A 26 4.09 -11.68 -12.38
CA ILE A 26 4.77 -10.70 -13.23
C ILE A 26 6.25 -11.04 -13.30
N SER A 27 6.76 -11.31 -14.49
CA SER A 27 8.19 -11.52 -14.70
C SER A 27 8.92 -10.20 -14.84
N LEU A 28 9.88 -9.94 -13.96
CA LEU A 28 10.78 -8.77 -14.03
C LEU A 28 11.86 -8.93 -15.12
N ASP A 29 12.02 -10.14 -15.66
CA ASP A 29 12.95 -10.43 -16.75
C ASP A 29 12.39 -10.02 -18.13
N GLU A 30 11.08 -9.79 -18.21
CA GLU A 30 10.40 -9.32 -19.43
C GLU A 30 10.53 -7.80 -19.61
N ASP A 31 10.37 -7.36 -20.87
CA ASP A 31 10.31 -5.94 -21.20
C ASP A 31 9.17 -5.27 -20.41
N PRO A 32 9.41 -4.10 -19.76
CA PRO A 32 8.40 -3.39 -19.00
C PRO A 32 7.04 -3.23 -19.71
N ALA A 33 7.01 -3.07 -21.04
CA ALA A 33 5.79 -2.88 -21.81
C ALA A 33 4.87 -4.11 -21.87
N VAL A 34 5.36 -5.31 -21.54
CA VAL A 34 4.56 -6.56 -21.59
C VAL A 34 4.40 -7.24 -20.23
N ARG A 35 5.04 -6.72 -19.17
CA ARG A 35 5.02 -7.30 -17.82
C ARG A 35 3.62 -7.53 -17.25
N TRP A 36 2.67 -6.69 -17.65
CA TRP A 36 1.29 -6.71 -17.16
C TRP A 36 0.31 -7.44 -18.08
N ASP A 37 0.77 -8.03 -19.19
CA ASP A 37 -0.05 -8.86 -20.07
C ASP A 37 -0.73 -10.05 -19.37
N PRO A 38 -0.17 -10.66 -18.31
CA PRO A 38 -0.87 -11.70 -17.56
C PRO A 38 -2.24 -11.27 -16.98
N LEU A 39 -2.51 -9.96 -16.86
CA LEU A 39 -3.84 -9.47 -16.47
C LEU A 39 -4.94 -9.88 -17.45
N LEU A 40 -4.62 -10.00 -18.74
CA LEU A 40 -5.55 -10.35 -19.81
C LEU A 40 -6.17 -11.74 -19.62
N ALA A 41 -5.47 -12.64 -18.92
CA ALA A 41 -5.95 -13.99 -18.62
C ALA A 41 -6.84 -14.04 -17.37
N VAL A 42 -6.83 -13.00 -16.55
CA VAL A 42 -7.48 -12.98 -15.22
C VAL A 42 -8.72 -12.08 -15.21
N PHE A 43 -8.69 -10.99 -15.96
CA PHE A 43 -9.73 -9.98 -15.95
C PHE A 43 -10.38 -9.78 -17.33
N ASP A 44 -11.69 -9.53 -17.31
CA ASP A 44 -12.42 -9.06 -18.48
C ASP A 44 -11.99 -7.62 -18.81
N MET A 45 -11.46 -7.41 -20.01
CA MET A 45 -10.88 -6.12 -20.39
C MET A 45 -11.91 -5.01 -20.55
N ASP A 46 -13.13 -5.35 -20.97
CA ASP A 46 -14.21 -4.36 -21.06
C ASP A 46 -14.66 -3.92 -19.67
N PHE A 47 -14.68 -4.84 -18.69
CA PHE A 47 -14.87 -4.50 -17.29
C PHE A 47 -13.74 -3.61 -16.77
N LEU A 48 -12.47 -3.95 -17.01
CA LEU A 48 -11.35 -3.12 -16.56
C LEU A 48 -11.42 -1.70 -17.13
N ARG A 49 -11.73 -1.54 -18.42
CA ARG A 49 -11.90 -0.21 -19.05
C ARG A 49 -13.03 0.59 -18.41
N ARG A 50 -14.18 -0.03 -18.15
CA ARG A 50 -15.32 0.64 -17.49
C ARG A 50 -14.97 1.03 -16.05
N ALA A 51 -14.33 0.13 -15.31
CA ALA A 51 -13.90 0.38 -13.94
C ALA A 51 -12.86 1.51 -13.86
N ALA A 52 -11.89 1.52 -14.77
CA ALA A 52 -10.91 2.59 -14.93
C ALA A 52 -11.60 3.95 -15.19
N ALA A 53 -12.50 4.01 -16.17
CA ALA A 53 -13.24 5.23 -16.48
C ALA A 53 -14.07 5.73 -15.28
N GLU A 54 -14.76 4.83 -14.56
CA GLU A 54 -15.52 5.17 -13.36
C GLU A 54 -14.65 5.80 -12.28
N VAL A 55 -13.47 5.21 -11.99
CA VAL A 55 -12.53 5.77 -11.00
C VAL A 55 -12.00 7.14 -11.47
N ILE A 56 -11.59 7.27 -12.74
CA ILE A 56 -11.10 8.54 -13.28
C ILE A 56 -12.16 9.64 -13.16
N ASP A 57 -13.37 9.39 -13.66
CA ASP A 57 -14.45 10.37 -13.71
C ASP A 57 -14.92 10.82 -12.31
N THR A 58 -14.83 9.93 -11.32
CA THR A 58 -15.28 10.22 -9.95
C THR A 58 -14.19 10.80 -9.06
N THR A 59 -12.91 10.51 -9.34
CA THR A 59 -11.79 11.01 -8.51
C THR A 59 -11.17 12.29 -9.07
N VAL A 60 -11.18 12.49 -10.40
CA VAL A 60 -10.36 13.50 -11.06
C VAL A 60 -11.17 14.50 -11.90
N PRO A 61 -10.98 15.82 -11.71
CA PRO A 61 -11.61 16.82 -12.57
C PRO A 61 -11.17 16.70 -14.03
N LYS A 62 -12.09 16.92 -14.98
CA LYS A 62 -11.84 16.81 -16.42
C LYS A 62 -10.66 17.65 -16.93
N TRP A 63 -10.48 18.87 -16.41
CA TRP A 63 -9.36 19.74 -16.82
C TRP A 63 -7.99 19.11 -16.55
N LEU A 64 -7.91 18.20 -15.57
CA LEU A 64 -6.67 17.50 -15.22
C LEU A 64 -6.27 16.50 -16.28
N HIS A 65 -7.26 15.87 -16.89
CA HIS A 65 -7.06 14.92 -17.98
C HIS A 65 -6.36 15.59 -19.15
N GLU A 66 -6.84 16.78 -19.55
CA GLU A 66 -6.24 17.60 -20.60
C GLU A 66 -4.81 18.03 -20.25
N ALA A 67 -4.56 18.40 -18.99
CA ALA A 67 -3.24 18.84 -18.53
C ALA A 67 -2.16 17.74 -18.58
N LEU A 68 -2.56 16.46 -18.54
CA LEU A 68 -1.65 15.32 -18.56
C LEU A 68 -1.37 14.77 -19.97
N ILE A 69 -2.09 15.22 -21.00
CA ILE A 69 -1.84 14.78 -22.39
C ILE A 69 -0.39 15.03 -22.82
N PRO A 70 0.24 16.21 -22.60
CA PRO A 70 1.63 16.43 -23.00
C PRO A 70 2.62 15.54 -22.25
N LEU A 71 2.32 15.20 -20.99
CA LEU A 71 3.12 14.29 -20.18
C LEU A 71 3.07 12.87 -20.76
N ALA A 72 1.87 12.41 -21.14
CA ALA A 72 1.66 11.11 -21.74
C ALA A 72 2.36 10.95 -23.11
N MET A 73 2.51 12.04 -23.87
CA MET A 73 3.22 12.03 -25.15
C MET A 73 4.73 11.82 -25.03
N ASP A 74 5.34 12.26 -23.92
CA ASP A 74 6.78 12.18 -23.67
C ASP A 74 7.06 11.48 -22.33
N LEU A 75 6.42 10.32 -22.15
CA LEU A 75 6.37 9.61 -20.87
C LEU A 75 7.74 9.35 -20.26
N GLU A 76 8.70 8.93 -21.08
CA GLU A 76 10.06 8.54 -20.66
C GLU A 76 10.90 9.72 -20.17
N LYS A 77 10.57 10.95 -20.60
CA LYS A 77 11.25 12.15 -20.10
C LYS A 77 10.90 12.44 -18.65
N TYR A 78 9.70 12.07 -18.22
CA TYR A 78 9.17 12.47 -16.91
C TYR A 78 8.94 11.30 -15.95
N ILE A 79 8.82 10.08 -16.47
CA ILE A 79 8.63 8.84 -15.70
C ILE A 79 9.84 7.94 -15.90
N PRO A 80 10.53 7.53 -14.83
CA PRO A 80 11.66 6.61 -14.95
C PRO A 80 11.20 5.21 -15.37
N GLN A 81 12.09 4.47 -16.04
CA GLN A 81 11.91 3.03 -16.21
C GLN A 81 12.06 2.32 -14.85
N PRO A 82 11.35 1.22 -14.61
CA PRO A 82 10.49 0.49 -15.56
C PRO A 82 9.07 1.06 -15.72
N TYR A 83 8.68 2.04 -14.92
CA TYR A 83 7.29 2.48 -14.82
C TYR A 83 6.75 3.10 -16.11
N ALA A 84 7.57 3.82 -16.87
CA ALA A 84 7.15 4.37 -18.16
C ALA A 84 6.76 3.26 -19.15
N GLY A 85 7.57 2.20 -19.24
CA GLY A 85 7.25 1.07 -20.10
C GLY A 85 6.00 0.33 -19.61
N GLU A 86 5.88 0.09 -18.31
CA GLU A 86 4.70 -0.58 -17.73
C GLU A 86 3.39 0.22 -17.92
N ILE A 87 3.43 1.54 -17.75
CA ILE A 87 2.29 2.43 -18.03
C ILE A 87 1.90 2.35 -19.51
N ARG A 88 2.88 2.35 -20.41
CA ARG A 88 2.63 2.23 -21.86
C ARG A 88 2.01 0.88 -22.21
N GLY A 89 2.51 -0.19 -21.62
CA GLY A 89 1.98 -1.55 -21.78
C GLY A 89 0.53 -1.64 -21.35
N LEU A 90 0.22 -1.22 -20.12
CA LEU A 90 -1.14 -1.17 -19.60
C LEU A 90 -2.07 -0.29 -20.44
N ALA A 91 -1.57 0.84 -20.92
CA ALA A 91 -2.37 1.75 -21.75
C ALA A 91 -2.85 1.07 -23.03
N SER A 92 -2.02 0.22 -23.66
CA SER A 92 -2.43 -0.52 -24.87
C SER A 92 -3.67 -1.40 -24.68
N HIS A 93 -3.97 -1.77 -23.43
CA HIS A 93 -5.10 -2.61 -23.07
C HIS A 93 -6.26 -1.85 -22.42
N LEU A 94 -5.94 -0.85 -21.58
CA LEU A 94 -6.90 -0.15 -20.70
C LEU A 94 -7.41 1.20 -21.22
N GLY A 95 -6.75 1.82 -22.20
CA GLY A 95 -7.15 3.12 -22.71
C GLY A 95 -5.99 3.96 -23.23
N THR A 96 -5.78 5.13 -22.66
CA THR A 96 -4.65 6.00 -23.02
C THR A 96 -3.58 6.00 -21.92
N PRO A 97 -2.31 6.35 -22.24
CA PRO A 97 -1.30 6.52 -21.20
C PRO A 97 -1.69 7.58 -20.17
N SER A 98 -2.42 8.64 -20.57
CA SER A 98 -2.98 9.62 -19.65
C SER A 98 -3.92 8.99 -18.62
N ASP A 99 -4.82 8.10 -19.06
CA ASP A 99 -5.76 7.40 -18.17
C ASP A 99 -5.02 6.56 -17.13
N VAL A 100 -3.99 5.83 -17.57
CA VAL A 100 -3.19 4.97 -16.68
C VAL A 100 -2.38 5.81 -15.70
N ILE A 101 -1.80 6.94 -16.12
CA ILE A 101 -1.13 7.88 -15.21
C ILE A 101 -2.15 8.40 -14.18
N ILE A 102 -3.33 8.83 -14.62
CA ILE A 102 -4.36 9.37 -13.73
C ILE A 102 -4.76 8.33 -12.69
N LEU A 103 -5.05 7.09 -13.11
CA LEU A 103 -5.35 5.99 -12.20
C LEU A 103 -4.24 5.82 -11.17
N ASN A 104 -2.99 5.73 -11.62
CA ASN A 104 -1.85 5.53 -10.73
C ASN A 104 -1.62 6.69 -9.76
N PHE A 105 -1.99 7.92 -10.10
CA PHE A 105 -1.91 9.06 -9.18
C PHE A 105 -3.17 9.26 -8.32
N ALA A 106 -4.34 8.81 -8.79
CA ALA A 106 -5.61 8.89 -8.06
C ALA A 106 -5.58 8.02 -6.80
N TYR A 107 -4.94 6.85 -6.91
CA TYR A 107 -4.71 5.98 -5.75
C TYR A 107 -3.81 6.63 -4.70
N GLU A 108 -2.92 7.56 -5.07
CA GLU A 108 -1.98 8.23 -4.16
C GLU A 108 -2.60 9.25 -3.21
N ILE A 109 -3.88 9.61 -3.39
CA ILE A 109 -4.49 10.76 -2.69
C ILE A 109 -5.83 10.45 -2.01
N SER A 110 -6.36 9.24 -2.17
CA SER A 110 -7.73 8.91 -1.76
C SER A 110 -7.86 7.69 -0.83
N ALA A 111 -6.74 7.10 -0.42
CA ALA A 111 -6.73 5.92 0.45
C ALA A 111 -6.98 6.30 1.91
N PHE A 112 -7.95 5.62 2.54
CA PHE A 112 -8.06 5.53 3.99
C PHE A 112 -7.52 4.17 4.43
N CYS A 113 -6.83 4.14 5.56
CA CYS A 113 -6.00 2.98 5.88
C CYS A 113 -5.99 2.69 7.38
N THR A 114 -5.70 1.45 7.72
CA THR A 114 -5.32 1.06 9.07
C THR A 114 -4.29 -0.05 9.01
N SER A 115 -3.17 0.15 9.69
CA SER A 115 -2.06 -0.80 9.70
C SER A 115 -1.61 -1.08 11.13
N ILE A 116 -1.26 -2.33 11.40
CA ILE A 116 -0.82 -2.80 12.71
C ILE A 116 0.45 -3.62 12.53
N VAL A 117 1.51 -3.24 13.25
CA VAL A 117 2.69 -4.09 13.45
C VAL A 117 2.75 -4.48 14.92
N ALA A 118 2.92 -5.77 15.20
CA ALA A 118 2.92 -6.30 16.56
C ALA A 118 3.95 -7.41 16.73
N GLN A 119 4.39 -7.64 17.95
CA GLN A 119 5.29 -8.72 18.32
C GLN A 119 4.69 -9.56 19.44
N ASP A 120 4.80 -10.88 19.33
CA ASP A 120 4.42 -11.80 20.41
C ASP A 120 5.53 -11.99 21.46
N GLN A 121 5.22 -12.74 22.52
CA GLN A 121 6.17 -13.04 23.59
C GLN A 121 7.36 -13.91 23.16
N ARG A 122 7.24 -14.61 22.02
CA ARG A 122 8.31 -15.44 21.44
C ARG A 122 9.21 -14.62 20.49
N GLY A 123 8.86 -13.37 20.24
CA GLY A 123 9.61 -12.48 19.36
C GLY A 123 9.20 -12.57 17.89
N HIS A 124 8.12 -13.27 17.55
CA HIS A 124 7.60 -13.25 16.18
C HIS A 124 6.91 -11.92 15.91
N VAL A 125 7.13 -11.37 14.72
CA VAL A 125 6.53 -10.12 14.28
C VAL A 125 5.40 -10.40 13.31
N TYR A 126 4.26 -9.76 13.54
CA TYR A 126 3.05 -9.84 12.74
C TYR A 126 2.75 -8.47 12.16
N HIS A 127 2.27 -8.46 10.92
CA HIS A 127 1.89 -7.25 10.21
C HIS A 127 0.56 -7.48 9.51
N GLY A 128 -0.44 -6.67 9.85
CA GLY A 128 -1.80 -6.76 9.30
C GLY A 128 -2.34 -5.38 8.98
N ARG A 129 -3.21 -5.30 7.97
CA ARG A 129 -3.67 -4.01 7.47
C ARG A 129 -5.00 -4.07 6.72
N ASN A 130 -5.75 -2.97 6.71
CA ASN A 130 -6.93 -2.75 5.88
C ASN A 130 -6.69 -1.58 4.90
N LEU A 131 -7.14 -1.75 3.65
CA LEU A 131 -7.14 -0.72 2.62
C LEU A 131 -8.58 -0.28 2.32
N ASP A 132 -8.90 0.97 2.58
CA ASP A 132 -10.25 1.52 2.41
C ASP A 132 -10.25 2.57 1.29
N TYR A 133 -11.12 2.38 0.30
CA TYR A 133 -11.40 3.37 -0.74
C TYR A 133 -12.90 3.59 -0.87
N PRO A 134 -13.34 4.80 -1.25
CA PRO A 134 -14.75 5.10 -1.53
C PRO A 134 -15.23 4.58 -2.90
N HIS A 135 -14.54 3.60 -3.48
CA HIS A 135 -14.83 3.04 -4.81
C HIS A 135 -15.09 1.53 -4.70
N PRO A 136 -16.36 1.09 -4.64
CA PRO A 136 -16.71 -0.33 -4.51
C PRO A 136 -16.13 -1.23 -5.61
N VAL A 137 -15.95 -0.67 -6.83
CA VAL A 137 -15.40 -1.38 -7.99
C VAL A 137 -13.99 -1.93 -7.73
N LEU A 138 -13.20 -1.30 -6.85
CA LEU A 138 -11.84 -1.73 -6.53
C LEU A 138 -11.77 -3.11 -5.89
N ARG A 139 -12.84 -3.57 -5.23
CA ARG A 139 -12.92 -4.94 -4.70
C ARG A 139 -12.77 -5.98 -5.81
N ASN A 140 -13.37 -5.71 -6.97
CA ASN A 140 -13.30 -6.59 -8.14
C ASN A 140 -12.02 -6.39 -8.96
N LEU A 141 -11.22 -5.36 -8.67
CA LEU A 141 -9.91 -5.14 -9.26
C LEU A 141 -8.77 -5.64 -8.37
N THR A 142 -9.07 -6.00 -7.12
CA THR A 142 -8.06 -6.40 -6.14
C THR A 142 -7.44 -7.74 -6.55
N MET A 143 -6.11 -7.78 -6.57
CA MET A 143 -5.32 -8.96 -6.91
C MET A 143 -4.08 -9.04 -6.04
N ASP A 144 -3.62 -10.26 -5.80
CA ASP A 144 -2.26 -10.49 -5.31
C ASP A 144 -1.32 -10.60 -6.51
N VAL A 145 -0.14 -10.02 -6.40
CA VAL A 145 0.86 -9.97 -7.46
C VAL A 145 2.15 -10.58 -6.95
N ILE A 146 2.67 -11.59 -7.66
CA ILE A 146 3.97 -12.19 -7.38
C ILE A 146 4.94 -11.71 -8.45
N PHE A 147 5.94 -10.92 -8.04
CA PHE A 147 7.00 -10.46 -8.92
C PHE A 147 8.13 -11.49 -8.95
N LEU A 148 8.38 -12.04 -10.13
CA LEU A 148 9.35 -13.08 -10.39
C LEU A 148 10.62 -12.50 -11.01
N LYS A 149 11.78 -12.94 -10.58
CA LYS A 149 13.08 -12.65 -11.19
C LYS A 149 13.86 -13.94 -11.36
N ASN A 150 14.31 -14.23 -12.57
CA ASN A 150 14.86 -15.53 -12.96
C ASN A 150 13.95 -16.71 -12.57
N GLY A 151 12.64 -16.55 -12.75
CA GLY A 151 11.62 -17.56 -12.40
C GLY A 151 11.42 -17.81 -10.90
N LYS A 152 12.04 -17.02 -10.02
CA LYS A 152 11.87 -17.11 -8.56
C LYS A 152 11.17 -15.87 -8.04
N GLU A 153 10.37 -16.03 -6.98
CA GLU A 153 9.76 -14.89 -6.32
C GLU A 153 10.81 -13.95 -5.72
N ALA A 154 10.81 -12.72 -6.21
CA ALA A 154 11.61 -11.63 -5.66
C ALA A 154 10.86 -10.93 -4.52
N TYR A 155 9.58 -10.62 -4.75
CA TYR A 155 8.66 -10.05 -3.78
C TYR A 155 7.22 -10.26 -4.24
N ARG A 156 6.27 -10.00 -3.33
CA ARG A 156 4.83 -10.02 -3.62
C ARG A 156 4.13 -8.80 -3.04
N GLY A 157 2.93 -8.52 -3.51
CA GLY A 157 2.07 -7.52 -2.90
C GLY A 157 0.61 -7.65 -3.31
N THR A 158 -0.23 -6.86 -2.68
CA THR A 158 -1.65 -6.74 -3.03
C THR A 158 -1.84 -5.41 -3.75
N SER A 159 -2.47 -5.44 -4.92
CA SER A 159 -2.65 -4.29 -5.81
C SER A 159 -4.02 -4.31 -6.49
N PHE A 160 -4.26 -3.34 -7.37
CA PHE A 160 -5.42 -3.28 -8.25
C PHE A 160 -5.01 -3.50 -9.71
N ALA A 161 -5.84 -4.19 -10.49
CA ALA A 161 -5.65 -4.29 -11.93
C ALA A 161 -5.59 -2.88 -12.56
N GLY A 162 -4.49 -2.59 -13.29
CA GLY A 162 -4.20 -1.25 -13.85
C GLY A 162 -3.33 -0.35 -12.95
N TYR A 163 -2.93 -0.81 -11.77
CA TYR A 163 -2.06 -0.08 -10.85
C TYR A 163 -0.67 -0.73 -10.74
N ILE A 164 0.38 0.06 -11.00
CA ILE A 164 1.77 -0.43 -11.05
C ILE A 164 2.54 -0.25 -9.73
N GLY A 165 2.00 0.56 -8.82
CA GLY A 165 2.56 0.74 -7.47
C GLY A 165 2.16 -0.38 -6.50
N LEU A 166 2.74 -0.36 -5.30
CA LEU A 166 2.34 -1.23 -4.20
C LEU A 166 2.08 -0.42 -2.93
N TRP A 167 0.89 -0.57 -2.35
CA TRP A 167 0.58 -0.07 -1.00
C TRP A 167 0.77 -1.11 0.08
N THR A 168 0.84 -2.38 -0.32
CA THR A 168 0.94 -3.52 0.59
C THR A 168 1.84 -4.55 -0.08
N GLY A 169 2.88 -5.01 0.62
CA GLY A 169 3.76 -6.02 0.06
C GLY A 169 4.70 -6.67 1.06
N GLN A 170 5.33 -7.74 0.58
CA GLN A 170 6.21 -8.61 1.34
C GLN A 170 7.43 -8.97 0.48
N SER A 171 8.61 -8.79 1.06
CA SER A 171 9.86 -9.36 0.55
C SER A 171 10.15 -10.63 1.38
N PRO A 172 10.05 -11.84 0.79
CA PRO A 172 10.11 -13.10 1.52
C PRO A 172 11.34 -13.21 2.41
N ASN A 173 11.13 -13.62 3.67
CA ASN A 173 12.17 -13.78 4.68
C ASN A 173 12.99 -12.51 5.01
N LYS A 174 12.50 -11.31 4.64
CA LYS A 174 13.18 -10.04 4.91
C LYS A 174 12.30 -9.07 5.69
N PHE A 175 11.21 -8.61 5.09
CA PHE A 175 10.32 -7.62 5.67
C PHE A 175 8.97 -7.53 4.92
N THR A 176 8.02 -6.85 5.53
CA THR A 176 6.71 -6.48 4.97
C THR A 176 6.51 -4.98 5.09
N ILE A 177 5.75 -4.38 4.17
CA ILE A 177 5.44 -2.95 4.15
C ILE A 177 3.95 -2.77 3.89
N SER A 178 3.34 -1.84 4.63
CA SER A 178 2.10 -1.19 4.24
C SER A 178 2.27 0.33 4.27
N GLY A 179 1.54 1.02 3.40
CA GLY A 179 1.48 2.48 3.40
C GLY A 179 0.08 2.98 3.76
N ASP A 180 0.04 4.02 4.57
CA ASP A 180 -1.18 4.70 4.95
C ASP A 180 -1.07 6.20 4.60
N GLN A 181 -2.11 6.78 3.99
CA GLN A 181 -2.06 8.18 3.55
C GLN A 181 -1.91 9.15 4.72
N ARG A 182 -1.00 10.14 4.59
CA ARG A 182 -0.83 11.24 5.54
C ARG A 182 -1.19 12.58 4.94
N GLY A 183 -1.80 13.43 5.76
CA GLY A 183 -2.11 14.82 5.43
C GLY A 183 -3.49 15.01 4.80
N THR A 184 -3.93 16.26 4.79
CA THR A 184 -5.23 16.69 4.24
C THR A 184 -5.07 17.33 2.87
N ASP A 185 -4.03 16.96 2.11
CA ASP A 185 -3.79 17.51 0.77
C ASP A 185 -5.01 17.18 -0.10
N ARG A 186 -5.95 18.13 -0.15
CA ARG A 186 -7.15 18.07 -0.98
C ARG A 186 -6.70 18.00 -2.44
N TRP A 187 -7.57 17.48 -3.30
CA TRP A 187 -7.33 17.42 -4.75
C TRP A 187 -6.81 18.74 -5.37
N TRP A 188 -7.15 19.90 -4.78
CA TRP A 188 -6.62 21.21 -5.23
C TRP A 188 -5.10 21.38 -5.05
N ASN A 189 -4.44 20.59 -4.19
CA ASN A 189 -2.98 20.55 -4.02
C ASN A 189 -2.31 19.47 -4.88
N TRP A 190 -3.05 18.70 -5.68
CA TRP A 190 -2.50 17.62 -6.51
C TRP A 190 -1.46 18.12 -7.52
N TRP A 191 -1.57 19.38 -7.99
CA TRP A 191 -0.54 19.97 -8.85
C TRP A 191 0.84 19.97 -8.19
N LYS A 192 0.91 20.08 -6.84
CA LYS A 192 2.19 19.96 -6.12
C LYS A 192 2.76 18.56 -6.24
N ASN A 193 1.92 17.53 -6.30
CA ASN A 193 2.35 16.14 -6.47
C ASN A 193 2.86 15.92 -7.89
N VAL A 194 2.18 16.46 -8.91
CA VAL A 194 2.65 16.43 -10.30
C VAL A 194 3.96 17.18 -10.48
N VAL A 195 4.07 18.40 -9.96
CA VAL A 195 5.33 19.15 -9.97
C VAL A 195 6.41 18.38 -9.22
N SER A 196 6.09 17.82 -8.06
CA SER A 196 7.02 17.04 -7.26
C SER A 196 7.49 15.77 -7.98
N ALA A 197 6.59 15.07 -8.69
CA ALA A 197 6.90 13.84 -9.40
C ALA A 197 7.69 14.13 -10.67
N PHE A 198 7.12 14.95 -11.56
CA PHE A 198 7.59 15.08 -12.94
C PHE A 198 8.56 16.23 -13.15
N ILE A 199 8.60 17.22 -12.26
CA ILE A 199 9.58 18.33 -12.34
C ILE A 199 10.71 18.13 -11.34
N LEU A 200 10.42 17.71 -10.10
CA LEU A 200 11.43 17.50 -9.06
C LEU A 200 11.95 16.06 -8.97
N GLY A 201 11.44 15.13 -9.79
CA GLY A 201 11.91 13.75 -9.84
C GLY A 201 11.70 12.96 -8.55
N ARG A 202 10.72 13.32 -7.72
CA ARG A 202 10.43 12.63 -6.45
C ARG A 202 9.55 11.41 -6.70
N SER A 203 9.76 10.35 -5.93
CA SER A 203 9.06 9.07 -6.15
C SER A 203 7.61 9.11 -5.61
N PRO A 204 6.62 8.61 -6.37
CA PRO A 204 5.32 8.24 -5.81
C PRO A 204 5.48 7.31 -4.60
N VAL A 205 4.59 7.42 -3.62
CA VAL A 205 4.82 6.74 -2.33
C VAL A 205 4.68 5.22 -2.49
N SER A 206 3.74 4.77 -3.33
CA SER A 206 3.57 3.36 -3.66
C SER A 206 4.70 2.78 -4.54
N TRP A 207 5.37 3.62 -5.34
CA TRP A 207 6.48 3.20 -6.19
C TRP A 207 7.73 2.99 -5.34
N LEU A 208 7.98 3.89 -4.39
CA LEU A 208 9.05 3.71 -3.41
C LEU A 208 8.87 2.42 -2.60
N VAL A 209 7.64 2.03 -2.24
CA VAL A 209 7.38 0.74 -1.59
C VAL A 209 7.80 -0.42 -2.50
N ARG A 210 7.40 -0.38 -3.78
CA ARG A 210 7.77 -1.42 -4.75
C ARG A 210 9.28 -1.52 -4.96
N GLU A 211 9.97 -0.39 -5.16
CA GLU A 211 11.44 -0.33 -5.23
C GLU A 211 12.10 -0.88 -3.96
N THR A 212 11.54 -0.55 -2.79
CA THR A 212 12.07 -1.03 -1.51
C THR A 212 11.92 -2.54 -1.39
N LEU A 213 10.76 -3.11 -1.76
CA LEU A 213 10.52 -4.56 -1.76
C LEU A 213 11.49 -5.31 -2.69
N GLU A 214 11.82 -4.71 -3.83
CA GLU A 214 12.72 -5.28 -4.83
C GLU A 214 14.19 -5.20 -4.39
N GLU A 215 14.63 -4.04 -3.91
CA GLU A 215 16.06 -3.74 -3.77
C GLU A 215 16.60 -3.85 -2.33
N ALA A 216 15.77 -3.68 -1.32
CA ALA A 216 16.26 -3.62 0.05
C ALA A 216 16.73 -5.00 0.52
N LYS A 217 17.86 -4.99 1.23
CA LYS A 217 18.52 -6.22 1.69
C LYS A 217 17.81 -6.85 2.87
N ASP A 218 17.32 -6.02 3.78
CA ASP A 218 16.68 -6.41 5.03
C ASP A 218 15.79 -5.28 5.58
N PHE A 219 15.20 -5.50 6.75
CA PHE A 219 14.34 -4.55 7.45
C PHE A 219 15.01 -3.18 7.69
N GLN A 220 16.29 -3.14 8.04
CA GLN A 220 16.98 -1.88 8.38
C GLN A 220 17.24 -1.06 7.12
N ASP A 221 17.69 -1.70 6.04
CA ASP A 221 17.84 -1.05 4.73
C ASP A 221 16.48 -0.54 4.22
N ALA A 222 15.42 -1.33 4.37
CA ALA A 222 14.06 -0.92 3.99
C ALA A 222 13.59 0.30 4.79
N ALA A 223 13.70 0.28 6.11
CA ALA A 223 13.32 1.40 6.97
C ALA A 223 14.14 2.66 6.67
N MET A 224 15.43 2.52 6.36
CA MET A 224 16.32 3.62 6.01
C MET A 224 15.92 4.27 4.67
N ARG A 225 15.70 3.45 3.63
CA ARG A 225 15.23 3.90 2.30
C ARG A 225 13.90 4.64 2.44
N LEU A 226 12.93 4.02 3.11
CA LEU A 226 11.60 4.58 3.34
C LEU A 226 11.61 5.83 4.23
N SER A 227 12.65 6.07 5.03
CA SER A 227 12.78 7.29 5.85
C SER A 227 13.41 8.47 5.09
N LYS A 228 14.24 8.20 4.09
CA LYS A 228 15.13 9.21 3.48
C LYS A 228 14.82 9.55 2.03
N THR A 229 14.27 8.62 1.26
CA THR A 229 14.02 8.88 -0.18
C THR A 229 12.94 9.95 -0.33
N PRO A 230 13.18 11.03 -1.10
CA PRO A 230 12.19 12.06 -1.35
C PRO A 230 10.93 11.52 -2.04
N ILE A 231 9.76 11.93 -1.55
CA ILE A 231 8.45 11.45 -2.02
C ILE A 231 7.52 12.60 -2.43
N ILE A 232 6.49 12.26 -3.20
CA ILE A 232 5.55 13.25 -3.73
C ILE A 232 4.50 13.71 -2.74
N THR A 233 4.20 12.96 -1.68
CA THR A 233 3.14 13.30 -0.72
C THR A 233 3.48 12.75 0.65
N GLY A 234 2.80 13.23 1.69
CA GLY A 234 2.95 12.66 3.03
C GLY A 234 2.41 11.23 3.07
N VAL A 235 3.06 10.36 3.83
CA VAL A 235 2.62 8.97 4.05
C VAL A 235 3.08 8.48 5.42
N TYR A 236 2.44 7.44 5.94
CA TYR A 236 2.98 6.61 7.00
C TYR A 236 3.42 5.28 6.38
N TYR A 237 4.68 4.91 6.52
CA TYR A 237 5.14 3.57 6.17
C TYR A 237 5.21 2.72 7.42
N ILE A 238 4.46 1.62 7.44
CA ILE A 238 4.54 0.62 8.47
C ILE A 238 5.40 -0.51 7.92
N VAL A 239 6.44 -0.89 8.66
CA VAL A 239 7.40 -1.91 8.25
C VAL A 239 7.55 -2.91 9.36
N ALA A 240 7.57 -4.19 9.01
CA ALA A 240 7.87 -5.28 9.94
C ALA A 240 8.95 -6.19 9.35
N GLY A 241 9.96 -6.52 10.15
CA GLY A 241 11.06 -7.41 9.78
C GLY A 241 10.78 -8.87 10.16
N THR A 242 11.86 -9.61 10.41
CA THR A 242 11.80 -11.04 10.74
C THR A 242 12.29 -11.35 12.15
N ARG A 243 12.92 -10.39 12.83
CA ARG A 243 13.47 -10.55 14.17
C ARG A 243 12.67 -9.75 15.20
N ALA A 244 12.76 -10.17 16.46
CA ALA A 244 12.23 -9.42 17.59
C ALA A 244 12.77 -7.97 17.57
N GLY A 245 11.87 -7.01 17.80
CA GLY A 245 12.10 -5.57 17.76
C GLY A 245 11.95 -4.95 16.37
N GLU A 246 11.89 -5.75 15.29
CA GLU A 246 11.80 -5.23 13.93
C GLU A 246 10.36 -4.89 13.54
N GLY A 247 9.86 -3.79 14.09
CA GLY A 247 8.62 -3.17 13.65
C GLY A 247 8.69 -1.66 13.82
N VAL A 248 8.20 -0.90 12.87
CA VAL A 248 8.29 0.57 12.89
C VAL A 248 7.17 1.23 12.11
N VAL A 249 6.68 2.36 12.61
CA VAL A 249 5.87 3.31 11.86
C VAL A 249 6.73 4.52 11.53
N ILE A 250 6.91 4.81 10.24
CA ILE A 250 7.71 5.94 9.75
C ILE A 250 6.73 7.01 9.28
N THR A 251 6.65 8.10 10.03
CA THR A 251 5.83 9.26 9.64
C THR A 251 6.62 10.11 8.66
N ARG A 252 6.15 10.23 7.41
CA ARG A 252 6.88 10.92 6.34
C ARG A 252 6.26 12.24 5.93
N ASP A 253 7.14 13.22 5.76
CA ASP A 253 6.93 14.36 4.86
C ASP A 253 7.66 14.10 3.52
N ARG A 254 7.43 15.00 2.55
CA ARG A 254 8.01 14.92 1.21
C ARG A 254 9.54 14.79 1.21
N ALA A 255 10.22 15.47 2.14
CA ALA A 255 11.68 15.53 2.16
C ALA A 255 12.32 14.51 3.12
N ALA A 256 11.69 14.22 4.26
CA ALA A 256 12.29 13.39 5.31
C ALA A 256 11.23 12.78 6.22
N ALA A 257 11.65 11.88 7.12
CA ALA A 257 10.83 11.43 8.23
C ALA A 257 10.61 12.56 9.24
N ALA A 258 9.35 12.80 9.60
CA ALA A 258 8.96 13.65 10.71
C ALA A 258 9.11 12.91 12.04
N ASP A 259 8.91 11.58 12.04
CA ASP A 259 9.09 10.72 13.20
C ASP A 259 9.32 9.25 12.79
N ILE A 260 10.01 8.50 13.65
CA ILE A 260 10.26 7.06 13.51
C ILE A 260 9.83 6.37 14.81
N TRP A 261 8.67 5.72 14.78
CA TRP A 261 8.05 5.10 15.95
C TRP A 261 8.25 3.57 15.92
N ALA A 262 9.42 3.13 16.39
CA ALA A 262 9.78 1.72 16.47
C ALA A 262 9.02 0.98 17.59
N LEU A 263 8.87 -0.35 17.46
CA LEU A 263 8.47 -1.22 18.56
C LEU A 263 9.43 -1.06 19.74
N ASP A 264 8.88 -1.13 20.94
CA ASP A 264 9.67 -1.16 22.18
C ASP A 264 9.07 -2.19 23.13
N PRO A 265 9.24 -3.50 22.86
CA PRO A 265 8.62 -4.56 23.66
C PRO A 265 9.06 -4.54 25.12
N VAL A 266 10.28 -4.05 25.41
CA VAL A 266 10.85 -3.99 26.76
C VAL A 266 10.07 -3.01 27.64
N SER A 267 9.64 -1.88 27.06
CA SER A 267 8.79 -0.89 27.76
C SER A 267 7.29 -1.13 27.56
N GLY A 268 6.89 -2.32 27.11
CA GLY A 268 5.48 -2.67 26.86
C GLY A 268 4.91 -2.19 25.52
N GLY A 269 5.71 -1.56 24.67
CA GLY A 269 5.37 -1.14 23.32
C GLY A 269 5.46 -2.27 22.29
N TRP A 270 4.78 -3.39 22.54
CA TRP A 270 4.82 -4.60 21.71
C TRP A 270 3.98 -4.50 20.42
N TYR A 271 3.26 -3.40 20.20
CA TYR A 271 2.57 -3.10 18.94
C TYR A 271 2.61 -1.62 18.58
N ARG A 272 2.35 -1.31 17.31
CA ARG A 272 2.05 0.03 16.79
C ARG A 272 0.80 -0.05 15.91
N VAL A 273 -0.07 0.95 16.06
CA VAL A 273 -1.29 1.10 15.23
C VAL A 273 -1.24 2.45 14.56
N GLU A 274 -1.22 2.45 13.23
CA GLU A 274 -1.30 3.64 12.41
C GLU A 274 -2.60 3.63 11.60
N THR A 275 -3.15 4.81 11.37
CA THR A 275 -4.32 5.00 10.53
C THR A 275 -4.05 6.10 9.53
N ASN A 276 -4.45 7.34 9.77
CA ASN A 276 -4.24 8.45 8.83
C ASN A 276 -3.95 9.77 9.57
N PHE A 277 -3.44 9.70 10.80
CA PHE A 277 -3.17 10.89 11.61
C PHE A 277 -2.00 10.65 12.56
N ASP A 278 -1.19 11.69 12.75
CA ASP A 278 0.06 11.60 13.50
C ASP A 278 -0.16 11.03 14.91
N HIS A 279 0.70 10.09 15.33
CA HIS A 279 0.48 9.34 16.57
C HIS A 279 0.58 10.20 17.85
N TRP A 280 1.29 11.32 17.78
CA TRP A 280 1.38 12.31 18.85
C TRP A 280 0.21 13.30 18.90
N LEU A 281 -0.73 13.22 17.95
CA LEU A 281 -1.93 14.06 17.91
C LEU A 281 -3.19 13.27 18.29
N PRO A 282 -4.22 13.94 18.87
CA PRO A 282 -5.50 13.30 19.11
C PRO A 282 -6.17 12.91 17.78
N PRO A 283 -6.95 11.81 17.76
CA PRO A 283 -7.69 11.41 16.58
C PRO A 283 -8.75 12.47 16.23
N PRO A 284 -9.09 12.65 14.93
CA PRO A 284 -10.21 13.49 14.56
C PRO A 284 -11.51 13.03 15.24
N ALA A 285 -12.34 13.97 15.70
CA ALA A 285 -13.54 13.65 16.47
C ALA A 285 -14.55 12.72 15.76
N ARG A 286 -14.47 12.59 14.43
CA ARG A 286 -15.35 11.75 13.60
C ARG A 286 -14.70 10.43 13.16
N ASP A 287 -13.43 10.20 13.50
CA ASP A 287 -12.68 9.00 13.12
C ASP A 287 -12.11 8.30 14.34
N HIS A 288 -12.75 7.20 14.73
CA HIS A 288 -12.41 6.44 15.93
C HIS A 288 -11.63 5.14 15.64
N ARG A 289 -11.04 5.00 14.44
CA ARG A 289 -10.41 3.74 13.99
C ARG A 289 -9.26 3.30 14.91
N ARG A 290 -8.36 4.21 15.31
CA ARG A 290 -7.23 3.89 16.20
C ARG A 290 -7.70 3.39 17.57
N PHE A 291 -8.51 4.17 18.29
CA PHE A 291 -8.82 3.90 19.71
C PHE A 291 -9.99 2.95 19.96
N CYS A 292 -11.11 3.09 19.24
CA CYS A 292 -12.33 2.35 19.61
C CYS A 292 -12.42 0.95 18.99
N ARG A 293 -11.69 0.69 17.89
CA ARG A 293 -11.75 -0.60 17.18
C ARG A 293 -10.43 -1.34 17.20
N CYS A 294 -9.34 -0.72 16.75
CA CYS A 294 -8.07 -1.44 16.63
C CYS A 294 -7.37 -1.66 17.98
N LEU A 295 -7.13 -0.60 18.74
CA LEU A 295 -6.48 -0.73 20.05
C LEU A 295 -7.27 -1.61 21.00
N ARG A 296 -8.61 -1.53 20.96
CA ARG A 296 -9.48 -2.39 21.76
C ARG A 296 -9.30 -3.87 21.41
N CYS A 297 -9.36 -4.25 20.14
CA CYS A 297 -9.14 -5.64 19.75
C CYS A 297 -7.73 -6.14 20.08
N VAL A 298 -6.70 -5.31 19.83
CA VAL A 298 -5.31 -5.68 20.11
C VAL A 298 -5.05 -5.89 21.60
N VAL A 299 -5.66 -5.06 22.47
CA VAL A 299 -5.44 -5.09 23.92
C VAL A 299 -6.37 -6.07 24.65
N GLU A 300 -7.63 -6.19 24.22
CA GLU A 300 -8.63 -7.06 24.86
C GLU A 300 -8.59 -8.51 24.33
N GLU A 301 -8.12 -8.74 23.09
CA GLU A 301 -7.92 -10.07 22.51
C GLU A 301 -6.45 -10.30 22.09
N PRO A 302 -5.48 -10.20 23.02
CA PRO A 302 -4.09 -10.51 22.70
C PRO A 302 -4.02 -11.96 22.24
N PHE A 303 -3.44 -12.19 21.04
CA PHE A 303 -3.27 -13.50 20.38
C PHE A 303 -3.50 -14.67 21.34
N THR A 304 -4.73 -15.19 21.38
CA THR A 304 -5.08 -16.28 22.27
C THR A 304 -4.30 -17.50 21.78
N GLN A 305 -3.24 -17.82 22.51
CA GLN A 305 -2.32 -18.91 22.23
C GLN A 305 -3.09 -20.23 22.23
N GLN A 306 -3.09 -20.92 21.10
CA GLN A 306 -2.99 -22.38 21.09
C GLN A 306 -1.52 -22.76 20.96
#